data_AF-A0A8S2XUA0-F1
#
_entry.id   AF-A0A8S2XUA0-F1
#
_cell.length_a   1.000
_cell.length_b   1.000
_cell.length_c   1.000
_cell.angle_alpha   90.00
_cell.angle_beta   90.00
_cell.angle_gamma   90.00
#
_symmetry.space_group_name_H-M   'P 1'
#
loop_
_entity.id
_entity.type
_entity.pdbx_description
1 polymer ?
#
loop_
_entity_poly.entity_id
_entity_poly.type
_entity_poly.pdbx_seq_one_letter_code
_entity_poly.pdbx_strand_id
1 'polypeptide(L)' 'MAHRYALEALNHTLQDLRNNGKNMGGLVVLIAGDFRQTLPVIPKGTMADELKACLKSSYLWRHVVP' A
#
# COMPACT_ATOMS: atom_id res chain seq x y z
N MET A 1 6.66 6.70 6.64
CA MET A 1 6.22 5.61 5.74
C MET A 1 4.72 5.39 5.86
N ALA A 2 4.01 5.17 4.75
CA ALA A 2 2.57 4.88 4.77
C ALA A 2 2.29 3.42 5.16
N HIS A 3 1.22 3.18 5.91
CA HIS A 3 0.74 1.83 6.24
C HIS A 3 0.15 1.18 4.98
N ARG A 4 0.32 -0.15 4.78
CA ARG A 4 -0.21 -0.87 3.61
C ARG A 4 -1.71 -0.63 3.37
N TYR A 5 -2.49 -0.57 4.46
CA TYR A 5 -3.93 -0.32 4.41
C TYR A 5 -4.29 1.01 3.75
N ALA A 6 -3.43 2.03 3.80
CA ALA A 6 -3.69 3.28 3.09
C ALA A 6 -3.68 3.06 1.57
N LEU A 7 -2.73 2.26 1.05
CA LEU A 7 -2.69 1.92 -0.37
C LEU A 7 -3.85 1.00 -0.77
N GLU A 8 -4.18 0.02 0.07
CA GLU A 8 -5.29 -0.91 -0.18
C GLU A 8 -6.65 -0.19 -0.16
N ALA A 9 -6.85 0.71 0.79
CA ALA A 9 -8.04 1.56 0.84
C ALA A 9 -8.12 2.47 -0.40
N LEU A 10 -7.01 3.10 -0.81
CA LEU A 10 -6.96 3.89 -2.04
C LEU A 10 -7.35 3.04 -3.26
N ASN A 11 -6.85 1.81 -3.37
CA ASN A 11 -7.22 0.90 -4.44
C ASN A 11 -8.73 0.64 -4.47
N HIS A 12 -9.34 0.30 -3.33
CA HIS A 12 -10.79 0.09 -3.24
C HIS A 12 -11.58 1.36 -3.57
N THR A 13 -11.19 2.51 -3.02
CA THR A 13 -11.84 3.79 -3.30
C THR A 13 -11.79 4.15 -4.79
N LEU A 14 -10.66 3.92 -5.46
CA LEU A 14 -10.54 4.18 -6.90
C LEU A 14 -11.34 3.19 -7.75
N GLN A 15 -11.45 1.93 -7.31
CA GLN A 15 -12.30 0.93 -7.97
C GLN A 15 -13.77 1.35 -7.90
N ASP A 16 -14.23 1.77 -6.72
CA ASP A 16 -15.61 2.21 -6.48
C ASP A 16 -15.93 3.48 -7.26
N LEU A 17 -15.10 4.52 -7.13
CA LEU A 17 -15.29 5.81 -7.81
C LEU A 17 -15.32 5.68 -9.34
N ARG A 18 -14.55 4.76 -9.90
CA ARG A 18 -14.48 4.54 -11.35
C ARG A 18 -15.40 3.45 -11.85
N ASN A 19 -16.12 2.77 -10.96
CA ASN A 19 -16.91 1.57 -11.25
C ASN A 19 -16.08 0.55 -12.08
N ASN A 20 -14.83 0.30 -11.67
CA ASN A 20 -13.89 -0.55 -12.40
C ASN A 20 -13.07 -1.39 -11.42
N GLY A 21 -13.28 -2.72 -11.43
CA GLY A 21 -12.61 -3.65 -10.52
C GLY A 21 -11.12 -3.91 -10.81
N LYS A 22 -10.52 -3.29 -11.83
CA LYS A 22 -9.07 -3.36 -12.05
C LYS A 22 -8.31 -2.66 -10.92
N ASN A 23 -7.04 -3.03 -10.70
CA ASN A 23 -6.20 -2.35 -9.71
C ASN A 23 -6.18 -0.82 -9.95
N MET A 24 -6.27 -0.05 -8.88
CA MET A 24 -6.37 1.42 -8.84
C MET A 24 -7.49 1.96 -9.71
N GLY A 25 -8.60 1.22 -9.86
CA GLY A 25 -9.68 1.56 -10.77
C GLY A 25 -9.27 1.56 -12.25
N GLY A 26 -8.13 0.93 -12.59
CA GLY A 26 -7.50 1.00 -13.91
C GLY A 26 -6.68 2.27 -14.15
N LEU A 27 -6.25 2.97 -13.08
CA LEU A 27 -5.36 4.12 -13.18
C LEU A 27 -3.90 3.65 -13.12
N VAL A 28 -3.03 4.31 -13.88
CA VAL A 28 -1.58 4.17 -13.69
C VAL A 28 -1.19 5.03 -12.49
N VAL A 29 -0.66 4.38 -11.45
CA VAL A 29 -0.21 5.04 -10.22
C VAL A 29 1.29 4.87 -10.09
N LEU A 30 2.01 6.00 -9.93
CA LEU A 30 3.41 6.01 -9.58
C LEU A 30 3.56 6.04 -8.05
N ILE A 31 4.22 5.02 -7.49
CA ILE A 31 4.57 5.01 -6.08
C ILE A 31 6.00 5.52 -5.96
N ALA A 32 6.16 6.69 -5.32
CA ALA A 32 7.45 7.27 -5.01
C ALA A 32 7.63 7.36 -3.50
N GLY A 33 8.84 7.10 -3.02
CA GLY A 33 9.18 7.20 -1.60
C GLY A 33 10.67 6.93 -1.37
N ASP A 34 11.16 7.35 -0.20
CA ASP A 34 12.49 6.99 0.27
C ASP A 34 12.38 5.73 1.14
N PHE A 35 12.85 4.59 0.63
CA PHE A 35 12.86 3.32 1.35
C PHE A 35 13.87 3.29 2.51
N ARG A 36 14.71 4.32 2.66
CA ARG A 36 15.56 4.53 3.85
C ARG A 36 14.81 5.20 4.99
N GLN A 37 13.54 5.60 4.79
CA GLN A 37 12.68 6.01 5.90
C GLN A 37 12.43 4.84 6.86
N THR A 38 12.16 5.19 8.12
CA THR A 38 11.75 4.22 9.14
C THR A 38 10.50 3.45 8.70
N LEU A 39 10.41 2.18 9.12
CA LEU A 39 9.21 1.36 8.94
C LEU A 39 7.96 2.04 9.51
N PRO A 40 6.74 1.63 9.12
CA PRO A 40 5.53 2.17 9.72
C PRO A 40 5.53 1.89 11.22
N VAL A 41 5.34 2.94 12.02
CA VAL A 41 5.32 2.84 13.48
C VAL A 41 4.00 2.24 13.92
N ILE A 42 4.05 1.11 14.63
CA ILE A 42 2.87 0.46 15.23
C ILE A 42 2.95 0.61 16.75
N PRO A 43 2.12 1.48 17.38
CA PRO A 43 2.15 1.67 18.82
C PRO A 43 1.86 0.36 19.55
N LYS A 44 2.77 -0.04 20.46
CA LYS A 44 2.70 -1.32 21.19
C LYS A 44 2.73 -2.56 20.28
N GLY A 45 3.16 -2.40 19.03
CA GLY A 45 3.34 -3.48 18.07
C GLY A 45 4.65 -4.22 18.26
N THR A 46 4.70 -5.43 17.72
CA THR A 46 5.93 -6.20 17.55
C THR A 46 6.62 -5.83 16.24
N MET A 47 7.88 -6.23 16.08
CA MET A 47 8.58 -6.12 14.80
C MET A 47 7.81 -6.83 13.66
N ALA A 48 7.11 -7.93 13.95
CA ALA A 48 6.28 -8.62 12.95
C ALA A 48 5.09 -7.75 12.51
N ASP A 49 4.51 -6.96 13.41
CA ASP A 49 3.42 -6.03 13.09
C ASP A 49 3.93 -4.89 12.19
N GLU A 50 5.12 -4.35 12.48
CA GLU A 50 5.75 -3.32 11.64
C GLU A 50 6.05 -3.84 10.24
N LEU A 51 6.60 -5.05 10.12
CA LEU A 51 6.83 -5.69 8.82
C LEU A 51 5.52 -5.92 8.08
N LYS A 52 4.48 -6.40 8.76
CA LYS A 52 3.14 -6.61 8.18
C LYS A 52 2.47 -5.30 7.75
N ALA A 53 2.82 -4.18 8.38
CA ALA A 53 2.35 -2.85 8.02
C ALA A 53 3.03 -2.29 6.77
N CYS A 54 4.19 -2.83 6.38
CA CYS A 54 4.95 -2.34 5.24
C CYS A 54 4.22 -2.57 3.91
N LEU A 55 4.51 -1.70 2.94
CA LEU A 55 3.97 -1.78 1.59
C LEU A 55 4.22 -3.14 0.92
N LYS A 56 5.39 -3.73 1.16
CA LYS A 56 5.79 -5.05 0.63
C LYS A 56 4.87 -6.18 1.08
N SER A 57 4.16 -6.02 2.19
CA SER A 57 3.20 -6.99 2.72
C SER A 57 1.77 -6.76 2.19
N SER A 58 1.55 -5.76 1.34
CA SER A 58 0.27 -5.57 0.66
C SER A 58 0.09 -6.60 -0.45
N TYR A 59 -1.16 -7.02 -0.68
CA TYR A 59 -1.49 -7.84 -1.84
C TYR A 59 -1.21 -7.13 -3.18
N LEU A 60 -1.17 -5.79 -3.18
CA LEU A 60 -0.90 -4.95 -4.34
C LEU A 60 0.57 -4.95 -4.76
N TRP A 61 1.48 -5.33 -3.85
CA TRP A 61 2.92 -5.29 -4.11
C TRP A 61 3.33 -6.15 -5.32
N ARG A 62 2.63 -7.27 -5.56
CA ARG A 62 2.86 -8.16 -6.70
C ARG A 62 2.65 -7.51 -8.07
N HIS A 63 2.04 -6.33 -8.11
CA HIS A 63 1.73 -5.57 -9.34
C HIS A 63 2.62 -4.33 -9.51
N VAL A 64 3.52 -4.07 -8.57
CA VAL A 64 4.49 -2.98 -8.67
C VAL A 64 5.63 -3.45 -9.55
N VAL A 65 5.87 -2.72 -10.65
CA VAL A 65 7.00 -2.94 -11.54
C VAL A 65 8.17 -2.02 -11.14
N PRO A 66 9.44 -2.45 -11.29
CA PRO A 66 10.61 -1.60 -11.07
C PRO A 66 10.70 -0.43 -12.06
#